data_AF-A0A7C0WHR7-F1
#
_entry.id   AF-A0A7C0WHR7-F1
#
_cell.length_a   1.000
_cell.length_b   1.000
_cell.length_c   1.000
_cell.angle_alpha   90.00
_cell.angle_beta   90.00
_cell.angle_gamma   90.00
#
_symmetry.space_group_name_H-M   'P 1'
#
loop_
_entity.id
_entity.type
_entity.pdbx_description
1 polymer ?
#
loop_
_entity_poly.entity_id
_entity_poly.type
_entity_poly.pdbx_seq_one_letter_code
_entity_poly.pdbx_strand_id
1 'polypeptide(L)'
;MDPLLRRPLSIFRCNGEKGWIEFLIKLVGRGTQLFSQTKPGDRFSLLGPLGNSFPWQNIKNGILVGGGIGIAPLVFLAEEMIQSGKKPTLIWGFQSKEELCCVDKMKALQAGIHVATDDGSYGFHGLVTEKLARLLHESPESRDATVFACGPNPMMAALEKICANYFMEAYFSLEAHMACGFGACAGCAVPSHDRKKYYLVCEDGPVFHKGDVYFGS
;
A
#
# COMPACT_ATOMS: atom_id res chain seq x y z
N MET A 1 -3.05 21.70 -22.84
CA MET A 1 -3.16 21.26 -21.44
C MET A 1 -2.48 19.91 -21.37
N ASP A 2 -1.24 19.87 -20.91
CA ASP A 2 -0.46 18.65 -20.79
C ASP A 2 0.06 18.61 -19.35
N PRO A 3 -0.13 17.53 -18.58
CA PRO A 3 -0.68 16.23 -19.00
C PRO A 3 -2.18 16.01 -18.75
N LEU A 4 -2.83 15.38 -19.73
CA LEU A 4 -4.30 15.22 -19.86
C LEU A 4 -4.92 14.24 -18.84
N LEU A 5 -4.24 13.15 -18.53
CA LEU A 5 -4.80 12.11 -17.64
C LEU A 5 -4.67 12.50 -16.16
N ARG A 6 -5.65 12.09 -15.34
CA ARG A 6 -5.63 12.26 -13.87
C ARG A 6 -4.52 11.39 -13.25
N ARG A 7 -4.10 11.73 -12.03
CA ARG A 7 -3.15 10.93 -11.24
C ARG A 7 -3.96 10.15 -10.19
N PRO A 8 -3.99 8.81 -10.24
CA PRO A 8 -4.47 8.04 -9.12
C PRO A 8 -3.47 8.19 -7.98
N LEU A 9 -3.93 8.67 -6.82
CA LEU A 9 -3.10 8.85 -5.63
C LEU A 9 -3.86 8.27 -4.45
N SER A 10 -3.21 7.37 -3.70
CA SER A 10 -3.74 6.85 -2.45
C SER A 10 -3.84 7.96 -1.41
N ILE A 11 -4.94 7.98 -0.65
CA ILE A 11 -5.09 8.89 0.49
C ILE A 11 -4.06 8.47 1.54
N PHE A 12 -3.16 9.41 1.89
CA PHE A 12 -2.16 9.18 2.92
C PHE A 12 -2.74 9.43 4.31
N ARG A 13 -3.56 10.48 4.45
CA ARG A 13 -4.37 10.79 5.64
C ARG A 13 -5.55 11.67 5.26
N CYS A 14 -6.53 11.77 6.14
CA CYS A 14 -7.58 12.77 6.04
C CYS A 14 -8.14 13.15 7.41
N ASN A 15 -8.90 14.25 7.44
CA ASN A 15 -9.74 14.59 8.56
C ASN A 15 -11.02 15.24 8.04
N GLY A 16 -12.14 14.53 8.18
CA GLY A 16 -13.45 14.98 7.70
C GLY A 16 -13.95 16.23 8.42
N GLU A 17 -13.72 16.33 9.74
CA GLU A 17 -14.18 17.47 10.55
C GLU A 17 -13.43 18.77 10.22
N LYS A 18 -12.12 18.67 10.00
CA LYS A 18 -11.24 19.78 9.64
C LYS A 18 -11.17 20.04 8.14
N GLY A 19 -11.78 19.18 7.33
CA GLY A 19 -11.91 19.34 5.88
C GLY A 19 -10.59 19.26 5.11
N TRP A 20 -9.67 18.36 5.47
CA TRP A 20 -8.42 18.18 4.74
C TRP A 20 -8.13 16.72 4.37
N ILE A 21 -7.37 16.55 3.28
CA ILE A 21 -6.79 15.29 2.82
C ILE A 21 -5.30 15.51 2.55
N GLU A 22 -4.48 14.52 2.85
CA GLU A 22 -3.04 14.51 2.64
C GLU A 22 -2.69 13.39 1.66
N PHE A 23 -1.74 13.67 0.76
CA PHE A 23 -1.21 12.71 -0.20
C PHE A 23 0.31 12.62 -0.04
N LEU A 24 0.85 11.41 -0.20
CA LEU A 24 2.29 11.18 -0.27
C LEU A 24 2.64 10.86 -1.73
N ILE A 25 3.53 11.66 -2.33
CA ILE A 25 3.80 11.61 -3.78
C ILE A 25 5.30 11.41 -4.01
N LYS A 26 5.68 10.30 -4.67
CA LYS A 26 7.02 10.13 -5.24
C LYS A 26 7.07 10.86 -6.58
N LEU A 27 8.06 11.73 -6.77
CA LEU A 27 8.22 12.52 -7.98
C LEU A 27 8.79 11.64 -9.12
N VAL A 28 7.90 10.92 -9.79
CA VAL A 28 8.20 10.07 -10.96
C VAL A 28 7.49 10.61 -12.20
N GLY A 29 8.27 11.17 -13.12
CA GLY A 29 7.78 11.68 -14.39
C GLY A 29 7.07 13.03 -14.31
N ARG A 30 6.67 13.53 -15.48
CA ARG A 30 6.18 14.91 -15.65
C ARG A 30 4.95 15.24 -14.81
N GLY A 31 3.98 14.32 -14.73
CA GLY A 31 2.72 14.57 -14.03
C GLY A 31 2.87 14.79 -12.53
N THR A 32 3.79 14.06 -11.89
CA THR A 32 4.06 14.22 -10.45
C THR A 32 5.03 15.37 -10.17
N GLN A 33 5.97 15.66 -11.08
CA GLN A 33 6.84 16.84 -11.01
C GLN A 33 6.07 18.16 -10.96
N LEU A 34 4.87 18.23 -11.54
CA LEU A 34 4.04 19.43 -11.43
C LEU A 34 3.63 19.70 -9.97
N PHE A 35 3.48 18.67 -9.13
CA PHE A 35 3.14 18.86 -7.72
C PHE A 35 4.27 19.52 -6.92
N SER A 36 5.54 19.37 -7.32
CA SER A 36 6.66 19.98 -6.59
C SER A 36 6.74 21.51 -6.76
N GLN A 37 5.98 22.07 -7.69
CA GLN A 37 5.96 23.51 -8.00
C GLN A 37 4.76 24.23 -7.38
N THR A 38 3.90 23.50 -6.68
CA THR A 38 2.63 24.00 -6.14
C THR A 38 2.83 24.82 -4.87
N LYS A 39 1.92 25.76 -4.62
CA LYS A 39 1.96 26.69 -3.49
C LYS A 39 0.61 26.74 -2.76
N PRO A 40 0.61 27.14 -1.47
CA PRO A 40 -0.64 27.41 -0.76
C PRO A 40 -1.54 28.37 -1.53
N GLY A 41 -2.80 27.97 -1.71
CA GLY A 41 -3.79 28.72 -2.50
C GLY A 41 -4.03 28.17 -3.92
N ASP A 42 -3.12 27.32 -4.43
CA ASP A 42 -3.34 26.61 -5.70
C ASP A 42 -4.56 25.70 -5.63
N ARG A 43 -5.28 25.58 -6.74
CA ARG A 43 -6.51 24.79 -6.84
C ARG A 43 -6.28 23.54 -7.69
N PHE A 44 -6.84 22.42 -7.24
CA PHE A 44 -6.78 21.14 -7.94
C PHE A 44 -8.19 20.60 -8.20
N SER A 45 -8.38 19.94 -9.35
CA SER A 45 -9.58 19.14 -9.59
C SER A 45 -9.39 17.75 -8.98
N LEU A 46 -10.18 17.43 -7.98
CA LEU A 46 -10.19 16.13 -7.32
C LEU A 46 -11.41 15.32 -7.76
N LEU A 47 -11.25 14.00 -7.83
CA LEU A 47 -12.29 13.03 -8.05
C LEU A 47 -12.10 11.91 -7.02
N GLY A 48 -13.05 11.75 -6.10
CA GLY A 48 -13.03 10.68 -5.11
C GLY A 48 -13.88 10.95 -3.87
N PRO A 49 -13.86 10.05 -2.87
CA PRO A 49 -13.05 8.82 -2.82
C PRO A 49 -13.45 7.78 -3.90
N LEU A 50 -12.51 6.90 -4.28
CA LEU A 50 -12.68 5.88 -5.32
C LEU A 50 -12.19 4.52 -4.83
N GLY A 51 -12.73 3.46 -5.43
CA GLY A 51 -12.37 2.08 -5.10
C GLY A 51 -12.88 1.59 -3.74
N ASN A 52 -12.42 0.40 -3.37
CA ASN A 52 -12.73 -0.29 -2.12
C ASN A 52 -11.63 -0.06 -1.06
N SER A 53 -11.80 -0.63 0.13
CA SER A 53 -10.91 -0.45 1.29
C SER A 53 -10.44 -1.78 1.86
N PHE A 54 -9.34 -1.75 2.63
CA PHE A 54 -8.89 -2.92 3.37
C PHE A 54 -9.94 -3.36 4.42
N PRO A 55 -10.29 -4.65 4.52
CA PRO A 55 -11.27 -5.15 5.48
C PRO A 55 -10.61 -5.46 6.83
N TRP A 56 -10.36 -4.43 7.65
CA TRP A 56 -9.56 -4.54 8.88
C TRP A 56 -10.36 -4.47 10.18
N GLN A 57 -11.65 -4.10 10.13
CA GLN A 57 -12.43 -3.78 11.33
C GLN A 57 -12.56 -4.98 12.28
N ASN A 58 -12.77 -6.18 11.71
CA ASN A 58 -13.05 -7.42 12.43
C ASN A 58 -11.83 -8.33 12.64
N ILE A 59 -10.62 -7.87 12.31
CA ILE A 59 -9.41 -8.67 12.51
C ILE A 59 -8.85 -8.50 13.93
N LYS A 60 -8.21 -9.56 14.44
CA LYS A 60 -7.55 -9.56 15.76
C LYS A 60 -6.21 -8.83 15.71
N ASN A 61 -5.34 -9.24 14.80
CA ASN A 61 -3.99 -8.72 14.60
C ASN A 61 -3.72 -8.49 13.11
N GLY A 62 -3.01 -7.43 12.77
CA GLY A 62 -2.66 -7.11 11.38
C GLY A 62 -1.16 -6.89 11.20
N ILE A 63 -0.61 -7.42 10.11
CA ILE A 63 0.74 -7.14 9.64
C ILE A 63 0.63 -6.32 8.36
N LEU A 64 1.12 -5.09 8.39
CA LEU A 64 1.09 -4.18 7.25
C LEU A 64 2.45 -4.20 6.58
N VAL A 65 2.50 -4.55 5.30
CA VAL A 65 3.75 -4.70 4.54
C VAL A 65 3.75 -3.78 3.32
N GLY A 66 4.57 -2.73 3.37
CA GLY A 66 4.64 -1.75 2.29
C GLY A 66 6.01 -1.65 1.64
N GLY A 67 6.03 -1.44 0.32
CA GLY A 67 7.25 -1.21 -0.46
C GLY A 67 7.26 0.17 -1.12
N GLY A 68 8.30 0.97 -0.87
CA GLY A 68 8.49 2.28 -1.49
C GLY A 68 7.34 3.26 -1.20
N ILE A 69 6.67 3.76 -2.23
CA ILE A 69 5.53 4.68 -2.07
C ILE A 69 4.23 3.97 -1.66
N GLY A 70 4.16 2.64 -1.83
CA GLY A 70 3.02 1.81 -1.41
C GLY A 70 2.77 1.83 0.09
N ILE A 71 3.67 2.41 0.88
CA ILE A 71 3.43 2.67 2.30
C ILE A 71 2.29 3.67 2.53
N ALA A 72 1.96 4.52 1.55
CA ALA A 72 1.02 5.63 1.75
C ALA A 72 -0.37 5.20 2.27
N PRO A 73 -1.11 4.29 1.59
CA PRO A 73 -2.41 3.81 2.11
C PRO A 73 -2.27 3.00 3.40
N LEU A 74 -1.13 2.35 3.61
CA LEU A 74 -0.88 1.52 4.79
C LEU A 74 -0.58 2.36 6.04
N VAL A 75 0.01 3.56 5.90
CA VAL A 75 0.15 4.50 7.02
C VAL A 75 -1.24 4.96 7.49
N PHE A 76 -2.15 5.28 6.57
CA PHE A 76 -3.51 5.62 6.94
C PHE A 76 -4.19 4.45 7.69
N LEU A 77 -4.11 3.25 7.12
CA LEU A 77 -4.65 2.04 7.75
C LEU A 77 -4.07 1.80 9.15
N ALA A 78 -2.76 1.97 9.33
CA ALA A 78 -2.10 1.81 10.61
C ALA A 78 -2.63 2.80 11.66
N GLU A 79 -2.81 4.06 11.29
CA GLU A 79 -3.35 5.09 12.19
C GLU A 79 -4.78 4.78 12.61
N GLU A 80 -5.64 4.37 11.68
CA GLU A 80 -7.02 3.95 11.97
C GLU A 80 -7.07 2.74 12.92
N MET A 81 -6.20 1.75 12.69
CA MET A 81 -6.08 0.59 13.56
C MET A 81 -5.64 0.98 14.97
N ILE A 82 -4.63 1.84 15.09
CA ILE A 82 -4.10 2.31 16.38
C ILE A 82 -5.14 3.13 17.14
N GLN A 83 -5.83 4.06 16.46
CA GLN A 83 -6.91 4.86 17.06
C GLN A 83 -8.07 3.98 17.54
N SER A 84 -8.30 2.83 16.88
CA SER A 84 -9.28 1.82 17.29
C SER A 84 -8.76 0.85 18.36
N GLY A 85 -7.60 1.11 18.97
CA GLY A 85 -7.03 0.30 20.05
C GLY A 85 -6.33 -0.98 19.60
N LYS A 86 -6.13 -1.20 18.28
CA LYS A 86 -5.37 -2.32 17.74
C LYS A 86 -3.86 -1.99 17.71
N LYS A 87 -3.01 -3.02 17.67
CA LYS A 87 -1.55 -2.88 17.59
C LYS A 87 -1.00 -3.57 16.35
N PRO A 88 -1.02 -2.90 15.18
CA PRO A 88 -0.49 -3.48 13.95
C PRO A 88 1.03 -3.61 14.02
N THR A 89 1.55 -4.67 13.41
CA THR A 89 2.98 -4.80 13.08
C THR A 89 3.22 -4.20 11.71
N LEU A 90 4.21 -3.33 11.57
CA LEU A 90 4.53 -2.66 10.33
C LEU A 90 5.85 -3.19 9.78
N ILE A 91 5.92 -3.46 8.49
CA ILE A 91 7.15 -3.86 7.80
C ILE A 91 7.28 -3.01 6.53
N TRP A 92 8.25 -2.10 6.52
CA TRP A 92 8.49 -1.21 5.38
C TRP A 92 9.76 -1.58 4.65
N GLY A 93 9.66 -1.70 3.32
CA GLY A 93 10.77 -1.93 2.40
C GLY A 93 11.12 -0.68 1.61
N PHE A 94 12.41 -0.37 1.52
CA PHE A 94 12.96 0.71 0.70
C PHE A 94 14.21 0.24 -0.03
N GLN A 95 14.59 0.92 -1.11
CA GLN A 95 15.84 0.58 -1.82
C GLN A 95 17.08 0.92 -0.97
N SER A 96 17.06 2.09 -0.32
CA SER A 96 18.14 2.57 0.55
C SER A 96 17.60 3.48 1.66
N LYS A 97 18.48 3.87 2.59
CA LYS A 97 18.19 4.77 3.71
C LYS A 97 17.71 6.15 3.25
N GLU A 98 18.14 6.61 2.08
CA GLU A 98 17.75 7.90 1.49
C GLU A 98 16.29 7.92 1.03
N GLU A 99 15.71 6.74 0.76
CA GLU A 99 14.30 6.60 0.37
C GLU A 99 13.35 6.44 1.56
N LEU A 100 13.88 6.35 2.79
CA LEU A 100 13.05 6.18 3.98
C LEU A 100 12.05 7.32 4.09
N CYS A 101 10.78 6.94 4.23
CA CYS A 101 9.70 7.87 4.48
C CYS A 101 8.82 7.34 5.61
N CYS A 102 8.23 8.26 6.38
CA CYS A 102 7.28 7.97 7.46
C CYS A 102 7.79 7.12 8.64
N VAL A 103 9.05 6.66 8.64
CA VAL A 103 9.59 5.78 9.70
C VAL A 103 9.49 6.42 11.10
N ASP A 104 9.99 7.64 11.28
CA ASP A 104 10.00 8.27 12.60
C ASP A 104 8.60 8.63 13.10
N LYS A 105 7.70 9.00 12.18
CA LYS A 105 6.28 9.22 12.49
C LYS A 105 5.64 7.93 13.01
N MET A 106 5.88 6.80 12.36
CA MET A 106 5.31 5.52 12.80
C MET A 106 5.93 5.02 14.11
N LYS A 107 7.21 5.26 14.36
CA LYS A 107 7.84 4.98 15.66
C LYS A 107 7.19 5.79 16.79
N ALA A 108 6.88 7.06 16.55
CA ALA A 108 6.23 7.92 17.53
C ALA A 108 4.81 7.43 17.91
N LEU A 109 4.14 6.71 17.01
CA LEU A 109 2.84 6.08 17.27
C LEU A 109 2.93 4.74 18.03
N GLN A 110 4.12 4.39 18.54
CA GLN A 110 4.40 3.13 19.26
C GLN A 110 4.04 1.87 18.44
N ALA A 111 3.98 1.99 17.12
CA ALA A 111 3.78 0.86 16.24
C ALA A 111 5.05 0.00 16.21
N GLY A 112 4.90 -1.33 16.27
CA GLY A 112 6.00 -2.26 16.07
C GLY A 112 6.47 -2.19 14.62
N ILE A 113 7.42 -1.30 14.35
CA ILE A 113 7.92 -1.03 12.99
C ILE A 113 9.24 -1.75 12.73
N HIS A 114 9.24 -2.55 11.68
CA HIS A 114 10.41 -3.16 11.08
C HIS A 114 10.70 -2.45 9.76
N VAL A 115 11.97 -2.16 9.51
CA VAL A 115 12.42 -1.56 8.24
C VAL A 115 13.42 -2.50 7.59
N ALA A 116 13.27 -2.70 6.30
CA ALA A 116 14.19 -3.42 5.43
C ALA A 116 14.69 -2.47 4.33
N THR A 117 15.98 -2.53 4.05
CA THR A 117 16.60 -1.84 2.91
C THR A 117 17.30 -2.84 2.02
N ASP A 118 17.09 -2.72 0.71
CA ASP A 118 17.68 -3.63 -0.28
C ASP A 118 19.22 -3.61 -0.20
N ASP A 119 19.81 -2.44 0.07
CA ASP A 119 21.26 -2.24 0.20
C ASP A 119 21.80 -2.40 1.64
N GLY A 120 20.93 -2.66 2.63
CA GLY A 120 21.29 -2.78 4.03
C GLY A 120 21.72 -1.49 4.73
N SER A 121 21.54 -0.33 4.11
CA SER A 121 21.93 0.97 4.66
C SER A 121 21.13 1.38 5.89
N TYR A 122 19.97 0.77 6.14
CA TYR A 122 19.19 0.95 7.37
C TYR A 122 18.30 -0.27 7.70
N GLY A 123 18.31 -0.71 8.96
CA GLY A 123 17.46 -1.80 9.43
C GLY A 123 17.91 -3.18 8.94
N PHE A 124 16.97 -4.01 8.50
CA PHE A 124 17.26 -5.32 7.93
C PHE A 124 17.85 -5.17 6.52
N HIS A 125 18.97 -5.82 6.24
CA HIS A 125 19.53 -5.90 4.89
C HIS A 125 18.82 -7.01 4.12
N GLY A 126 18.12 -6.63 3.06
CA GLY A 126 17.42 -7.53 2.15
C GLY A 126 15.99 -7.07 1.88
N LEU A 127 15.21 -7.94 1.24
CA LEU A 127 13.86 -7.60 0.81
C LEU A 127 12.88 -7.56 1.99
N VAL A 128 11.84 -6.72 1.87
CA VAL A 128 10.76 -6.66 2.87
C VAL A 128 10.03 -8.00 3.06
N THR A 129 9.95 -8.80 1.99
CA THR A 129 9.39 -10.16 2.00
C THR A 129 10.23 -11.13 2.82
N GLU A 130 11.55 -11.01 2.77
CA GLU A 130 12.48 -11.78 3.60
C GLU A 130 12.35 -11.38 5.07
N LYS A 131 12.18 -10.08 5.34
CA LYS A 131 11.92 -9.61 6.71
C LYS A 131 10.61 -10.17 7.26
N LEU A 132 9.53 -10.23 6.46
CA LEU A 132 8.30 -10.90 6.85
C LEU A 132 8.53 -12.39 7.11
N ALA A 133 9.16 -13.10 6.18
CA ALA A 133 9.41 -14.54 6.33
C ALA A 133 10.20 -14.86 7.60
N ARG A 134 11.19 -14.02 7.93
CA ARG A 134 11.96 -14.12 9.17
C ARG A 134 11.10 -13.90 10.42
N LEU A 135 10.24 -12.86 10.42
CA LEU A 135 9.31 -12.61 11.52
C LEU A 135 8.38 -13.83 11.75
N LEU A 136 7.81 -14.39 10.68
CA LEU A 136 6.92 -15.55 10.77
C LEU A 136 7.64 -16.82 11.23
N HIS A 137 8.94 -16.93 10.97
CA HIS A 137 9.77 -18.02 11.45
C HIS A 137 10.09 -17.87 12.94
N GLU A 138 10.53 -16.69 13.37
CA GLU A 138 10.96 -16.38 14.75
C GLU A 138 9.77 -16.29 15.73
N SER A 139 8.58 -15.88 15.25
CA SER A 139 7.38 -15.68 16.07
C SER A 139 6.16 -16.38 15.46
N PRO A 140 5.97 -17.68 15.72
CA PRO A 140 4.85 -18.46 15.18
C PRO A 140 3.46 -17.86 15.46
N GLU A 141 3.28 -17.15 16.57
CA GLU A 141 2.06 -16.43 16.93
C GLU A 141 1.69 -15.30 15.94
N SER A 142 2.67 -14.79 15.17
CA SER A 142 2.42 -13.80 14.11
C SER A 142 1.67 -14.40 12.92
N ARG A 143 1.58 -15.73 12.81
CA ARG A 143 0.89 -16.43 11.72
C ARG A 143 -0.63 -16.35 11.84
N ASP A 144 -1.16 -15.98 13.01
CA ASP A 144 -2.60 -15.75 13.22
C ASP A 144 -3.07 -14.36 12.74
N ALA A 145 -2.16 -13.52 12.22
CA ALA A 145 -2.46 -12.17 11.76
C ALA A 145 -2.96 -12.15 10.30
N THR A 146 -3.73 -11.12 9.96
CA THR A 146 -4.06 -10.80 8.56
C THR A 146 -2.99 -9.88 7.97
N VAL A 147 -2.49 -10.21 6.77
CA VAL A 147 -1.51 -9.38 6.05
C VAL A 147 -2.23 -8.36 5.17
N PHE A 148 -1.85 -7.09 5.28
CA PHE A 148 -2.28 -6.02 4.38
C PHE A 148 -1.05 -5.47 3.66
N ALA A 149 -1.04 -5.49 2.34
CA ALA A 149 0.15 -5.12 1.59
C ALA A 149 -0.13 -4.18 0.42
N CYS A 150 0.85 -3.34 0.10
CA CYS A 150 0.82 -2.43 -1.03
C CYS A 150 2.25 -2.08 -1.46
N GLY A 151 2.53 -2.24 -2.75
CA GLY A 151 3.85 -1.99 -3.32
C GLY A 151 4.01 -2.66 -4.68
N PRO A 152 5.26 -2.85 -5.16
CA PRO A 152 5.50 -3.39 -6.49
C PRO A 152 4.94 -4.81 -6.68
N ASN A 153 4.49 -5.13 -7.89
CA ASN A 153 3.94 -6.45 -8.23
C ASN A 153 4.84 -7.64 -7.82
N PRO A 154 6.18 -7.62 -8.05
CA PRO A 154 7.04 -8.72 -7.59
C PRO A 154 7.01 -8.91 -6.06
N MET A 155 6.89 -7.83 -5.30
CA MET A 155 6.73 -7.89 -3.85
C MET A 155 5.40 -8.56 -3.48
N MET A 156 4.29 -8.14 -4.09
CA MET A 156 2.97 -8.71 -3.82
C MET A 156 2.91 -10.20 -4.18
N ALA A 157 3.48 -10.61 -5.32
CA ALA A 157 3.58 -12.01 -5.73
C ALA A 157 4.38 -12.87 -4.73
N ALA A 158 5.47 -12.33 -4.18
CA ALA A 158 6.26 -13.01 -3.16
C ALA A 158 5.51 -13.11 -1.83
N LEU A 159 4.83 -12.05 -1.40
CA LEU A 159 4.00 -12.05 -0.19
C LEU A 159 2.83 -13.02 -0.29
N GLU A 160 2.16 -13.11 -1.44
CA GLU A 160 1.10 -14.08 -1.69
C GLU A 160 1.58 -15.51 -1.47
N LYS A 161 2.77 -15.87 -2.00
CA LYS A 161 3.39 -17.18 -1.77
C LYS A 161 3.72 -17.44 -0.30
N ILE A 162 4.28 -16.44 0.39
CA ILE A 162 4.59 -16.55 1.83
C ILE A 162 3.30 -16.79 2.62
N CYS A 163 2.26 -16.00 2.37
CA CYS A 163 0.98 -16.13 3.07
C CYS A 163 0.29 -17.46 2.74
N ALA A 164 0.40 -17.96 1.51
CA ALA A 164 -0.10 -19.29 1.15
C ALA A 164 0.63 -20.41 1.91
N ASN A 165 1.95 -20.33 2.02
CA ASN A 165 2.77 -21.34 2.73
C ASN A 165 2.48 -21.39 4.23
N TYR A 166 2.15 -20.24 4.84
CA TYR A 166 1.80 -20.15 6.26
C TYR A 166 0.30 -20.16 6.53
N PHE A 167 -0.54 -20.38 5.51
CA PHE A 167 -2.01 -20.37 5.60
C PHE A 167 -2.60 -19.07 6.19
N MET A 168 -1.98 -17.93 5.90
CA MET A 168 -2.40 -16.63 6.39
C MET A 168 -3.39 -15.95 5.45
N GLU A 169 -4.35 -15.22 6.02
CA GLU A 169 -5.21 -14.30 5.29
C GLU A 169 -4.40 -13.09 4.81
N ALA A 170 -4.61 -12.66 3.57
CA ALA A 170 -3.91 -11.51 3.01
C ALA A 170 -4.75 -10.72 2.01
N TYR A 171 -4.53 -9.40 2.01
CA TYR A 171 -5.14 -8.46 1.08
C TYR A 171 -4.07 -7.54 0.47
N PHE A 172 -4.18 -7.28 -0.82
CA PHE A 172 -3.19 -6.56 -1.61
C PHE A 172 -3.84 -5.36 -2.29
N SER A 173 -3.30 -4.15 -2.09
CA SER A 173 -3.70 -2.95 -2.80
C SER A 173 -2.81 -2.75 -4.03
N LEU A 174 -3.42 -2.84 -5.21
CA LEU A 174 -2.74 -2.77 -6.50
C LEU A 174 -2.70 -1.33 -7.02
N GLU A 175 -1.60 -1.03 -7.70
CA GLU A 175 -1.49 0.14 -8.57
C GLU A 175 -1.66 -0.30 -10.03
N ALA A 176 -2.36 0.50 -10.83
CA ALA A 176 -2.52 0.28 -12.25
C ALA A 176 -2.59 1.62 -13.00
N HIS A 177 -2.34 1.59 -14.30
CA HIS A 177 -2.60 2.76 -15.14
C HIS A 177 -4.10 3.04 -15.19
N MET A 178 -4.50 4.22 -14.75
CA MET A 178 -5.90 4.65 -14.71
C MET A 178 -6.09 5.92 -15.54
N ALA A 179 -7.14 5.95 -16.36
CA ALA A 179 -7.56 7.14 -17.10
C ALA A 179 -8.83 7.75 -16.48
N CYS A 180 -9.94 7.01 -16.47
CA CYS A 180 -11.20 7.49 -15.89
C CYS A 180 -11.20 7.44 -14.36
N GLY A 181 -10.77 6.31 -13.76
CA GLY A 181 -10.79 6.07 -12.31
C GLY A 181 -12.14 5.58 -11.74
N PHE A 182 -13.16 5.36 -12.57
CA PHE A 182 -14.51 4.96 -12.13
C PHE A 182 -15.14 3.89 -13.04
N GLY A 183 -14.33 3.03 -13.64
CA GLY A 183 -14.82 1.85 -14.39
C GLY A 183 -15.08 2.05 -15.88
N ALA A 184 -15.43 3.26 -16.32
CA ALA A 184 -15.94 3.49 -17.67
C ALA A 184 -15.00 3.12 -18.83
N CYS A 185 -13.67 3.23 -18.66
CA CYS A 185 -12.71 3.04 -19.77
C CYS A 185 -12.02 1.68 -19.80
N ALA A 186 -12.19 0.85 -18.76
CA ALA A 186 -11.51 -0.43 -18.57
C ALA A 186 -9.95 -0.43 -18.67
N GLY A 187 -9.30 0.75 -18.67
CA GLY A 187 -7.84 0.85 -18.86
C GLY A 187 -7.00 0.30 -17.71
N CYS A 188 -7.62 0.08 -16.54
CA CYS A 188 -6.99 -0.49 -15.35
C CYS A 188 -7.36 -1.97 -15.15
N ALA A 189 -7.71 -2.68 -16.23
CA ALA A 189 -8.04 -4.09 -16.16
C ALA A 189 -6.83 -4.94 -15.74
N VAL A 190 -7.02 -5.82 -14.77
CA VAL A 190 -6.04 -6.82 -14.32
C VAL A 190 -6.66 -8.22 -14.38
N PRO A 191 -5.92 -9.24 -14.81
CA PRO A 191 -6.46 -10.59 -14.91
C PRO A 191 -6.63 -11.22 -13.53
N SER A 192 -7.65 -12.07 -13.39
CA SER A 192 -7.74 -13.00 -12.25
C SER A 192 -6.59 -13.98 -12.23
N HIS A 193 -6.41 -14.66 -11.10
CA HIS A 193 -5.38 -15.68 -10.94
C HIS A 193 -5.48 -16.81 -11.99
N ASP A 194 -6.69 -17.26 -12.32
CA ASP A 194 -6.96 -18.26 -13.36
C ASP A 194 -7.00 -17.69 -14.80
N ARG A 195 -6.85 -16.36 -14.94
CA ARG A 195 -6.91 -15.59 -16.19
C ARG A 195 -8.20 -15.74 -16.99
N LYS A 196 -9.29 -16.18 -16.36
CA LYS A 196 -10.60 -16.33 -17.02
C LYS A 196 -11.49 -15.10 -16.93
N LYS A 197 -11.20 -14.20 -15.99
CA LYS A 197 -11.90 -12.92 -15.80
C LYS A 197 -10.89 -11.79 -15.65
N TYR A 198 -11.37 -10.56 -15.85
CA TYR A 198 -10.62 -9.35 -15.59
C TYR A 198 -11.37 -8.53 -14.54
N TYR A 199 -10.61 -7.87 -13.69
CA TYR A 199 -11.09 -6.91 -12.71
C TYR A 199 -10.61 -5.51 -13.07
N LEU A 200 -11.44 -4.51 -12.83
CA LEU A 200 -11.08 -3.11 -12.97
C LEU A 200 -10.55 -2.60 -11.63
N VAL A 201 -9.24 -2.31 -11.53
CA VAL A 201 -8.61 -1.91 -10.27
C VAL A 201 -9.28 -0.69 -9.62
N CYS A 202 -9.83 0.24 -10.41
CA CYS A 202 -10.48 1.44 -9.87
C CYS A 202 -11.93 1.22 -9.38
N GLU A 203 -12.56 0.10 -9.73
CA GLU A 203 -13.97 -0.18 -9.42
C GLU A 203 -14.13 -1.43 -8.56
N ASP A 204 -13.55 -2.55 -9.01
CA ASP A 204 -13.52 -3.81 -8.25
C ASP A 204 -12.48 -3.78 -7.11
N GLY A 205 -11.42 -2.99 -7.30
CA GLY A 205 -10.29 -2.83 -6.38
C GLY A 205 -10.27 -1.45 -5.72
N PRO A 206 -9.09 -0.94 -5.29
CA PRO A 206 -7.76 -1.46 -5.59
C PRO A 206 -7.32 -2.61 -4.67
N VAL A 207 -8.07 -2.90 -3.61
CA VAL A 207 -7.76 -3.98 -2.65
C VAL A 207 -8.38 -5.29 -3.11
N PHE A 208 -7.57 -6.33 -3.23
CA PHE A 208 -7.98 -7.67 -3.61
C PHE A 208 -7.55 -8.69 -2.56
N HIS A 209 -8.30 -9.79 -2.42
CA HIS A 209 -7.93 -10.90 -1.55
C HIS A 209 -6.85 -11.78 -2.20
N LYS A 210 -6.10 -12.50 -1.38
CA LYS A 210 -5.10 -13.48 -1.81
C LYS A 210 -5.72 -14.52 -2.76
N GLY A 211 -5.21 -14.58 -3.98
CA GLY A 211 -5.72 -15.49 -5.03
C GLY A 211 -6.78 -14.89 -5.95
N ASP A 212 -7.21 -13.64 -5.76
CA ASP A 212 -8.15 -12.99 -6.68
C ASP A 212 -7.48 -12.63 -8.02
N VAL A 213 -6.34 -11.96 -7.94
CA VAL A 213 -5.66 -11.32 -9.08
C VAL A 213 -4.28 -11.95 -9.35
N TYR A 214 -3.84 -11.88 -10.60
CA TYR A 214 -2.51 -12.31 -11.00
C TYR A 214 -1.55 -11.11 -11.05
N PHE A 215 -0.48 -11.15 -10.26
CA PHE A 215 0.46 -10.03 -10.13
C PHE A 215 1.50 -9.91 -11.26
N GLY A 216 1.66 -10.92 -12.12
CA GLY A 216 2.80 -10.96 -13.03
C GLY A 216 4.05 -11.52 -12.36
N SER A 217 4.84 -12.27 -13.13
CA SER A 217 6.12 -12.86 -12.75
C SER A 217 7.26 -11.97 -13.23
#